data_AF-A0A9Q4GA25-F1
#
_entry.id   AF-A0A9Q4GA25-F1
#
_cell.length_a   1.000
_cell.length_b   1.000
_cell.length_c   1.000
_cell.angle_alpha   90.00
_cell.angle_beta   90.00
_cell.angle_gamma   90.00
#
_symmetry.space_group_name_H-M   'P 1'
#
loop_
_entity.id
_entity.type
_entity.pdbx_description
1 polymer ?
#
loop_
_entity_poly.entity_id
_entity_poly.type
_entity_poly.pdbx_seq_one_letter_code
_entity_poly.pdbx_strand_id
1 'polypeptide(L)'
;MKAFIFVSAILLVFPFYSFAGEIQVKNARIDEINNQKKYAFISFDVSWENSWRSDITGMGYAEPYNYDAAWVFVKFRDKAGRFRHASLSAISKSHRSDGKAAISASRDGRGVFVYSAKNFSGPADYKGIKLKWNFGSDNIDINQDTEIRVLAVEMVFIPGGSFYAGDGGSYGSFFNTRQGVPALVSQEPVLLKASSNSFDDGALSNEGVWVSGTSGIRSKDGDFENPEFPTGYGAFYVMKYEISQGEYAGFLNLISAGQSHGRDLNAEGQYRNTITFNGRQFVAKRPKRACNFLSWMDGAAYADWTGMRPMTELEFEKACRGYNSNTNDANLPVKNEYAWNDDSIAAAGVIAGTEDGSESVNGNAAFDNVTYKGGDGLYGPLGCGVFEKPGPRNLSGKSYYGVCELSGNLSEQCVTLGNTAGRSFMGNDGDGVLTETGEADESSWPGINGNADEDKANLKYIGNIVESPGITAAAGSGQRGGNWYTRKTFLMISDRAFASHPSGRRSEYAGFRCVKYAQ
;
A
#
# COMPACT_ATOMS: atom_id res chain seq x y z
N MET A 1 21.17 -58.42 33.80
CA MET A 1 20.85 -56.99 34.06
C MET A 1 21.55 -56.14 33.02
N LYS A 2 20.81 -55.69 31.99
CA LYS A 2 21.34 -54.75 30.99
C LYS A 2 20.93 -53.34 31.45
N ALA A 3 21.92 -52.49 31.70
CA ALA A 3 21.74 -51.13 32.15
C ALA A 3 21.14 -50.29 31.01
N PHE A 4 19.98 -49.68 31.25
CA PHE A 4 19.42 -48.65 30.39
C PHE A 4 20.05 -47.31 30.74
N ILE A 5 20.86 -46.78 29.82
CA ILE A 5 21.37 -45.41 29.88
C ILE A 5 20.24 -44.50 29.38
N PHE A 6 19.66 -43.72 30.28
CA PHE A 6 18.71 -42.66 29.94
C PHE A 6 19.51 -41.47 29.41
N VAL A 7 19.57 -41.31 28.10
CA VAL A 7 20.07 -40.07 27.47
C VAL A 7 18.94 -39.05 27.56
N SER A 8 19.06 -38.12 28.50
CA SER A 8 18.18 -36.95 28.60
C SER A 8 18.49 -36.02 27.43
N ALA A 9 17.66 -36.09 26.37
CA ALA A 9 17.69 -35.12 25.29
C ALA A 9 17.10 -33.81 25.83
N ILE A 10 17.97 -32.85 26.13
CA ILE A 10 17.57 -31.45 26.35
C ILE A 10 17.02 -30.95 25.02
N LEU A 11 15.69 -30.96 24.89
CA LEU A 11 14.97 -30.29 23.82
C LEU A 11 15.10 -28.78 24.07
N LEU A 12 16.12 -28.16 23.49
CA LEU A 12 16.18 -26.70 23.32
C LEU A 12 15.05 -26.31 22.36
N VAL A 13 13.87 -26.06 22.92
CA VAL A 13 12.78 -25.36 22.22
C VAL A 13 13.23 -23.91 22.07
N PHE A 14 13.92 -23.61 20.97
CA PHE A 14 13.96 -22.24 20.49
C PHE A 14 12.52 -21.87 20.09
N PRO A 15 11.95 -20.77 20.60
CA PRO A 15 10.72 -20.25 20.01
C PRO A 15 11.08 -19.83 18.58
N PHE A 16 10.65 -20.63 17.61
CA PHE A 16 10.53 -20.15 16.24
C PHE A 16 9.44 -19.09 16.27
N TYR A 17 9.83 -17.82 16.33
CA TYR A 17 8.93 -16.73 16.03
C TYR A 17 8.58 -16.86 14.54
N SER A 18 7.34 -17.24 14.24
CA SER A 18 6.82 -17.08 12.88
C SER A 18 6.77 -15.57 12.60
N PHE A 19 7.49 -15.12 11.59
CA PHE A 19 7.31 -13.80 11.01
C PHE A 19 5.95 -13.76 10.29
N ALA A 20 5.40 -12.55 10.10
CA ALA A 20 4.06 -12.25 9.59
C ALA A 20 3.34 -13.42 8.87
N GLY A 21 2.30 -13.97 9.49
CA GLY A 21 1.38 -14.88 8.81
C GLY A 21 0.51 -14.09 7.83
N GLU A 22 0.43 -14.59 6.60
CA GLU A 22 -0.41 -14.01 5.54
C GLU A 22 -1.86 -13.95 6.00
N ILE A 23 -2.54 -12.83 5.79
CA ILE A 23 -3.98 -12.74 5.98
C ILE A 23 -4.73 -13.85 5.24
N GLN A 24 -5.52 -14.59 5.99
CA GLN A 24 -6.29 -15.73 5.50
C GLN A 24 -7.78 -15.40 5.54
N VAL A 25 -8.47 -15.70 4.44
CA VAL A 25 -9.92 -15.75 4.38
C VAL A 25 -10.37 -17.20 4.23
N LYS A 26 -11.27 -17.65 5.10
CA LYS A 26 -11.78 -19.03 5.09
C LYS A 26 -13.31 -19.05 5.18
N ASN A 27 -13.89 -20.20 4.83
CA ASN A 27 -15.32 -20.48 5.00
C ASN A 27 -16.26 -19.46 4.30
N ALA A 28 -15.77 -18.83 3.22
CA ALA A 28 -16.51 -17.87 2.42
C ALA A 28 -17.70 -18.53 1.72
N ARG A 29 -18.91 -17.99 1.91
CA ARG A 29 -20.14 -18.47 1.28
C ARG A 29 -21.22 -17.39 1.25
N ILE A 30 -22.22 -17.57 0.40
CA ILE A 30 -23.43 -16.76 0.40
C ILE A 30 -24.40 -17.30 1.45
N ASP A 31 -25.05 -16.41 2.19
CA ASP A 31 -26.04 -16.67 3.23
C ASP A 31 -27.21 -15.66 3.10
N GLU A 32 -28.39 -15.98 3.66
CA GLU A 32 -29.50 -15.04 3.84
C GLU A 32 -29.92 -14.26 2.56
N ILE A 33 -30.05 -14.97 1.42
CA ILE A 33 -30.46 -14.37 0.14
C ILE A 33 -31.90 -13.82 0.22
N ASN A 34 -32.08 -12.55 -0.14
CA ASN A 34 -33.38 -11.92 -0.33
C ASN A 34 -33.56 -11.47 -1.79
N ASN A 35 -34.21 -12.31 -2.59
CA ASN A 35 -34.44 -12.06 -4.02
C ASN A 35 -35.42 -10.92 -4.31
N GLN A 36 -36.33 -10.59 -3.39
CA GLN A 36 -37.27 -9.48 -3.57
C GLN A 36 -36.58 -8.13 -3.38
N LYS A 37 -35.74 -8.01 -2.35
CA LYS A 37 -34.99 -6.79 -2.03
C LYS A 37 -33.59 -6.75 -2.66
N LYS A 38 -33.23 -7.80 -3.41
CA LYS A 38 -31.96 -7.94 -4.15
C LYS A 38 -30.70 -7.71 -3.31
N TYR A 39 -30.64 -8.36 -2.13
CA TYR A 39 -29.43 -8.40 -1.30
C TYR A 39 -29.22 -9.81 -0.71
N ALA A 40 -27.97 -10.12 -0.36
CA ALA A 40 -27.60 -11.31 0.42
C ALA A 40 -26.52 -10.94 1.44
N PHE A 41 -26.20 -11.87 2.33
CA PHE A 41 -25.01 -11.78 3.18
C PHE A 41 -23.92 -12.70 2.64
N ILE A 42 -22.68 -12.28 2.75
CA ILE A 42 -21.51 -13.09 2.48
C ILE A 42 -20.82 -13.36 3.81
N SER A 43 -20.81 -14.62 4.21
CA SER A 43 -20.21 -15.07 5.48
C SER A 43 -18.81 -15.61 5.26
N PHE A 44 -17.86 -15.23 6.10
CA PHE A 44 -16.49 -15.76 6.09
C PHE A 44 -15.80 -15.59 7.44
N ASP A 45 -14.64 -16.22 7.58
CA ASP A 45 -13.69 -16.00 8.67
C ASP A 45 -12.45 -15.29 8.12
N VAL A 46 -11.86 -14.39 8.90
CA VAL A 46 -10.61 -13.70 8.55
C VAL A 46 -9.63 -13.72 9.72
N SER A 47 -8.36 -14.00 9.43
CA SER A 47 -7.30 -14.08 10.45
C SER A 47 -5.96 -13.66 9.87
N TRP A 48 -5.12 -13.00 10.66
CA TRP A 48 -3.74 -12.65 10.32
C TRP A 48 -2.92 -12.49 11.60
N GLU A 49 -1.59 -12.48 11.46
CA GLU A 49 -0.68 -12.37 12.61
C GLU A 49 -0.35 -10.90 12.93
N ASN A 50 0.17 -10.66 14.14
CA ASN A 50 0.70 -9.36 14.56
C ASN A 50 -0.31 -8.20 14.41
N SER A 51 -1.58 -8.44 14.78
CA SER A 51 -2.60 -7.39 14.84
C SER A 51 -2.50 -6.56 16.10
N TRP A 52 -2.85 -5.28 15.97
CA TRP A 52 -2.94 -4.37 17.10
C TRP A 52 -4.06 -3.35 16.93
N ARG A 53 -4.55 -2.86 18.06
CA ARG A 53 -5.31 -1.62 18.14
C ARG A 53 -4.93 -0.86 19.38
N SER A 54 -4.64 0.42 19.20
CA SER A 54 -4.21 1.33 20.24
C SER A 54 -5.03 2.62 20.15
N ASP A 55 -6.06 2.72 20.99
CA ASP A 55 -6.87 3.93 21.13
C ASP A 55 -6.32 4.88 22.23
N ILE A 56 -5.00 4.89 22.48
CA ILE A 56 -4.39 5.57 23.64
C ILE A 56 -4.74 7.07 23.67
N THR A 57 -5.33 7.51 24.79
CA THR A 57 -5.48 8.92 25.17
C THR A 57 -4.60 9.23 26.40
N GLY A 58 -3.74 10.26 26.33
CA GLY A 58 -2.99 10.76 27.50
C GLY A 58 -1.70 11.54 27.19
N MET A 59 -1.45 12.63 27.94
CA MET A 59 -0.21 13.42 27.88
C MET A 59 1.00 12.59 28.36
N GLY A 60 2.02 12.46 27.50
CA GLY A 60 3.24 11.67 27.74
C GLY A 60 3.53 10.63 26.66
N TYR A 61 2.51 10.27 25.88
CA TYR A 61 2.61 9.60 24.58
C TYR A 61 1.64 10.33 23.65
N ALA A 62 2.11 11.37 22.99
CA ALA A 62 1.30 12.14 22.05
C ALA A 62 0.99 11.28 20.82
N GLU A 63 -0.17 10.60 20.84
CA GLU A 63 -0.67 9.80 19.71
C GLU A 63 0.25 8.60 19.34
N PRO A 64 -0.23 7.57 18.61
CA PRO A 64 -1.40 7.59 17.75
C PRO A 64 -2.55 6.68 18.16
N TYR A 65 -3.75 7.18 17.86
CA TYR A 65 -4.95 6.40 17.59
C TYR A 65 -4.73 5.64 16.27
N ASN A 66 -4.03 4.50 16.33
CA ASN A 66 -3.76 3.66 15.17
C ASN A 66 -4.04 2.18 15.45
N TYR A 67 -4.23 1.45 14.37
CA TYR A 67 -4.51 0.03 14.38
C TYR A 67 -4.27 -0.53 12.99
N ASP A 68 -4.15 -1.85 12.90
CA ASP A 68 -4.24 -2.53 11.63
C ASP A 68 -5.67 -3.02 11.35
N ALA A 69 -5.93 -3.28 10.08
CA ALA A 69 -7.22 -3.69 9.57
C ALA A 69 -7.04 -4.61 8.36
N ALA A 70 -8.03 -5.45 8.10
CA ALA A 70 -8.19 -6.13 6.83
C ALA A 70 -9.07 -5.28 5.90
N TRP A 71 -8.55 -4.83 4.76
CA TRP A 71 -9.39 -4.36 3.65
C TRP A 71 -9.99 -5.58 2.96
N VAL A 72 -11.29 -5.81 3.15
CA VAL A 72 -12.01 -6.95 2.60
C VAL A 72 -12.93 -6.48 1.47
N PHE A 73 -12.79 -7.11 0.31
CA PHE A 73 -13.61 -6.89 -0.85
C PHE A 73 -14.01 -8.21 -1.50
N VAL A 74 -15.03 -8.18 -2.36
CA VAL A 74 -15.60 -9.40 -2.93
C VAL A 74 -15.68 -9.32 -4.45
N LYS A 75 -15.18 -10.37 -5.12
CA LYS A 75 -15.42 -10.62 -6.54
C LYS A 75 -16.47 -11.70 -6.70
N PHE A 76 -17.33 -11.59 -7.71
CA PHE A 76 -18.30 -12.61 -8.09
C PHE A 76 -18.19 -12.93 -9.57
N ARG A 77 -18.51 -14.16 -9.97
CA ARG A 77 -18.54 -14.53 -11.39
C ARG A 77 -19.89 -14.16 -12.01
N ASP A 78 -19.86 -13.36 -13.08
CA ASP A 78 -21.05 -12.98 -13.83
C ASP A 78 -21.53 -14.07 -14.81
N LYS A 79 -22.65 -13.83 -15.49
CA LYS A 79 -23.24 -14.78 -16.46
C LYS A 79 -22.35 -15.01 -17.69
N ALA A 80 -21.43 -14.09 -17.99
CA ALA A 80 -20.44 -14.23 -19.05
C ALA A 80 -19.16 -14.95 -18.58
N GLY A 81 -19.13 -15.40 -17.31
CA GLY A 81 -18.00 -16.12 -16.74
C GLY A 81 -16.86 -15.22 -16.25
N ARG A 82 -17.05 -13.90 -16.21
CA ARG A 82 -16.05 -12.91 -15.79
C ARG A 82 -16.19 -12.58 -14.31
N PHE A 83 -15.08 -12.35 -13.62
CA PHE A 83 -15.12 -11.81 -12.27
C PHE A 83 -15.43 -10.31 -12.29
N ARG A 84 -16.38 -9.88 -11.46
CA ARG A 84 -16.77 -8.48 -11.25
C ARG A 84 -16.72 -8.12 -9.77
N HIS A 85 -16.55 -6.83 -9.46
CA HIS A 85 -16.56 -6.32 -8.10
C HIS A 85 -17.99 -6.28 -7.55
N ALA A 86 -18.22 -6.85 -6.36
CA ALA A 86 -19.51 -6.82 -5.68
C ALA A 86 -19.80 -5.45 -5.06
N SER A 87 -21.03 -4.95 -5.21
CA SER A 87 -21.49 -3.72 -4.56
C SER A 87 -21.99 -4.00 -3.13
N LEU A 88 -21.11 -3.83 -2.14
CA LEU A 88 -21.45 -3.98 -0.72
C LEU A 88 -22.24 -2.77 -0.20
N SER A 89 -22.91 -2.95 0.94
CA SER A 89 -23.52 -1.83 1.66
C SER A 89 -22.46 -0.82 2.12
N ALA A 90 -22.62 0.46 1.78
CA ALA A 90 -21.78 1.54 2.32
C ALA A 90 -22.09 1.90 3.79
N ILE A 91 -23.10 1.25 4.39
CA ILE A 91 -23.51 1.47 5.78
C ILE A 91 -22.90 0.39 6.67
N SER A 92 -21.91 0.74 7.50
CA SER A 92 -21.20 -0.17 8.41
C SER A 92 -22.13 -1.03 9.28
N LYS A 93 -23.23 -0.45 9.80
CA LYS A 93 -24.22 -1.15 10.64
C LYS A 93 -25.05 -2.21 9.90
N SER A 94 -25.01 -2.25 8.58
CA SER A 94 -25.67 -3.30 7.78
C SER A 94 -24.88 -4.60 7.75
N HIS A 95 -23.60 -4.56 8.13
CA HIS A 95 -22.72 -5.72 8.25
C HIS A 95 -22.80 -6.28 9.68
N ARG A 96 -22.36 -7.53 9.87
CA ARG A 96 -22.36 -8.18 11.19
C ARG A 96 -20.99 -8.81 11.45
N SER A 97 -20.55 -8.78 12.70
CA SER A 97 -19.33 -9.44 13.18
C SER A 97 -19.63 -10.37 14.35
N ASP A 98 -18.60 -11.07 14.82
CA ASP A 98 -18.61 -11.86 16.06
C ASP A 98 -18.57 -11.01 17.35
N GLY A 99 -18.59 -9.69 17.23
CA GLY A 99 -18.43 -8.75 18.36
C GLY A 99 -16.98 -8.56 18.83
N LYS A 100 -16.02 -9.35 18.31
CA LYS A 100 -14.57 -9.11 18.49
C LYS A 100 -14.03 -8.16 17.43
N ALA A 101 -14.58 -8.23 16.21
CA ALA A 101 -14.26 -7.29 15.13
C ALA A 101 -15.25 -6.11 15.05
N ALA A 102 -14.72 -4.93 14.72
CA ALA A 102 -15.46 -3.82 14.17
C ALA A 102 -15.39 -3.87 12.63
N ILE A 103 -16.41 -3.29 11.98
CA ILE A 103 -16.50 -3.20 10.52
C ILE A 103 -16.74 -1.73 10.17
N SER A 104 -15.90 -1.18 9.29
CA SER A 104 -16.10 0.14 8.68
C SER A 104 -16.28 -0.03 7.18
N ALA A 105 -17.47 0.27 6.66
CA ALA A 105 -17.72 0.18 5.22
C ALA A 105 -17.05 1.35 4.49
N SER A 106 -16.60 1.13 3.26
CA SER A 106 -16.17 2.19 2.34
C SER A 106 -17.37 2.99 1.80
N ARG A 107 -17.17 4.26 1.43
CA ARG A 107 -18.26 5.14 0.97
C ARG A 107 -18.81 4.70 -0.39
N ASP A 108 -17.93 4.19 -1.23
CA ASP A 108 -18.20 3.64 -2.56
C ASP A 108 -18.84 2.23 -2.52
N GLY A 109 -18.87 1.58 -1.35
CA GLY A 109 -19.39 0.21 -1.21
C GLY A 109 -18.54 -0.86 -1.89
N ARG A 110 -17.28 -0.58 -2.26
CA ARG A 110 -16.37 -1.57 -2.89
C ARG A 110 -15.75 -2.54 -1.89
N GLY A 111 -15.77 -2.21 -0.61
CA GLY A 111 -15.29 -3.10 0.42
C GLY A 111 -15.51 -2.59 1.83
N VAL A 112 -14.90 -3.26 2.79
CA VAL A 112 -14.96 -2.87 4.20
C VAL A 112 -13.60 -3.03 4.86
N PHE A 113 -13.33 -2.24 5.90
CA PHE A 113 -12.26 -2.51 6.85
C PHE A 113 -12.80 -3.37 7.99
N VAL A 114 -12.13 -4.49 8.29
CA VAL A 114 -12.40 -5.34 9.45
C VAL A 114 -11.20 -5.27 10.39
N TYR A 115 -11.42 -4.86 11.64
CA TYR A 115 -10.34 -4.61 12.59
C TYR A 115 -10.81 -4.91 14.02
N SER A 116 -9.90 -4.95 14.98
CA SER A 116 -10.26 -5.24 16.37
C SER A 116 -11.27 -4.22 16.90
N ALA A 117 -12.35 -4.67 17.55
CA ALA A 117 -13.36 -3.79 18.15
C ALA A 117 -12.87 -3.07 19.43
N LYS A 118 -11.76 -3.52 20.01
CA LYS A 118 -11.17 -3.00 21.25
C LYS A 118 -9.66 -2.94 21.14
N ASN A 119 -9.01 -2.23 22.07
CA ASN A 119 -7.55 -2.29 22.20
C ASN A 119 -7.08 -3.74 22.28
N PHE A 120 -6.08 -4.05 21.47
CA PHE A 120 -5.68 -5.42 21.20
C PHE A 120 -4.21 -5.47 20.77
N SER A 121 -3.56 -6.59 21.04
CA SER A 121 -2.25 -6.94 20.49
C SER A 121 -2.17 -8.46 20.44
N GLY A 122 -1.87 -9.03 19.27
CA GLY A 122 -1.79 -10.46 19.07
C GLY A 122 -2.37 -10.90 17.71
N PRO A 123 -2.60 -12.20 17.49
CA PRO A 123 -3.19 -12.69 16.25
C PRO A 123 -4.67 -12.28 16.15
N ALA A 124 -5.07 -11.71 15.01
CA ALA A 124 -6.47 -11.51 14.69
C ALA A 124 -7.11 -12.84 14.28
N ASP A 125 -8.25 -13.18 14.86
CA ASP A 125 -9.04 -14.35 14.47
C ASP A 125 -10.54 -14.03 14.63
N TYR A 126 -11.15 -13.59 13.54
CA TYR A 126 -12.55 -13.17 13.50
C TYR A 126 -13.39 -14.16 12.71
N LYS A 127 -14.47 -14.64 13.33
CA LYS A 127 -15.30 -15.72 12.78
C LYS A 127 -16.67 -15.22 12.35
N GLY A 128 -17.23 -15.80 11.30
CA GLY A 128 -18.60 -15.56 10.89
C GLY A 128 -18.93 -14.09 10.58
N ILE A 129 -17.95 -13.34 10.07
CA ILE A 129 -18.18 -11.99 9.55
C ILE A 129 -19.20 -12.08 8.42
N LYS A 130 -20.22 -11.22 8.44
CA LYS A 130 -21.26 -11.16 7.41
C LYS A 130 -21.28 -9.80 6.73
N LEU A 131 -20.99 -9.77 5.43
CA LEU A 131 -21.09 -8.56 4.63
C LEU A 131 -22.36 -8.53 3.82
N LYS A 132 -23.11 -7.43 3.91
CA LYS A 132 -24.32 -7.27 3.11
C LYS A 132 -23.93 -6.87 1.68
N TRP A 133 -24.16 -7.79 0.74
CA TRP A 133 -23.98 -7.58 -0.69
C TRP A 133 -25.31 -7.17 -1.33
N ASN A 134 -25.36 -5.98 -1.92
CA ASN A 134 -26.53 -5.45 -2.63
C ASN A 134 -26.47 -5.87 -4.11
N PHE A 135 -26.60 -7.17 -4.39
CA PHE A 135 -26.44 -7.73 -5.75
C PHE A 135 -27.41 -7.13 -6.79
N GLY A 136 -28.50 -6.49 -6.36
CA GLY A 136 -29.36 -5.69 -7.24
C GLY A 136 -28.63 -4.55 -7.95
N SER A 137 -27.69 -3.89 -7.27
CA SER A 137 -26.85 -2.84 -7.86
C SER A 137 -25.89 -3.38 -8.92
N ASP A 138 -25.56 -4.67 -8.85
CA ASP A 138 -24.67 -5.33 -9.81
C ASP A 138 -25.41 -5.93 -11.03
N ASN A 139 -26.74 -5.76 -11.07
CA ASN A 139 -27.64 -6.27 -12.11
C ASN A 139 -27.52 -7.78 -12.35
N ILE A 140 -27.46 -8.56 -11.26
CA ILE A 140 -27.38 -10.02 -11.28
C ILE A 140 -28.48 -10.66 -10.42
N ASP A 141 -28.85 -11.89 -10.76
CA ASP A 141 -29.60 -12.79 -9.88
C ASP A 141 -28.64 -13.85 -9.36
N ILE A 142 -28.72 -14.17 -8.08
CA ILE A 142 -27.80 -15.09 -7.42
C ILE A 142 -28.52 -16.27 -6.77
N ASN A 143 -27.77 -17.32 -6.52
CA ASN A 143 -28.17 -18.45 -5.69
C ASN A 143 -27.00 -18.84 -4.77
N GLN A 144 -27.14 -19.92 -4.01
CA GLN A 144 -26.10 -20.35 -3.06
C GLN A 144 -24.83 -20.86 -3.75
N ASP A 145 -24.92 -21.24 -5.02
CA ASP A 145 -23.80 -21.75 -5.83
C ASP A 145 -23.13 -20.65 -6.68
N THR A 146 -23.62 -19.39 -6.60
CA THR A 146 -22.98 -18.26 -7.28
C THR A 146 -21.55 -18.13 -6.79
N GLU A 147 -20.60 -18.23 -7.72
CA GLU A 147 -19.20 -18.24 -7.38
C GLU A 147 -18.72 -16.85 -6.91
N ILE A 148 -18.16 -16.83 -5.71
CA ILE A 148 -17.55 -15.64 -5.10
C ILE A 148 -16.09 -15.87 -4.74
N ARG A 149 -15.34 -14.78 -4.59
CA ARG A 149 -14.02 -14.71 -3.99
C ARG A 149 -14.01 -13.56 -3.01
N VAL A 150 -13.87 -13.88 -1.72
CA VAL A 150 -13.64 -12.89 -0.68
C VAL A 150 -12.13 -12.76 -0.53
N LEU A 151 -11.63 -11.54 -0.74
CA LEU A 151 -10.21 -11.21 -0.74
C LEU A 151 -9.95 -10.23 0.40
N ALA A 152 -8.78 -10.29 1.00
CA ALA A 152 -8.38 -9.41 2.08
C ALA A 152 -6.93 -8.96 1.93
N VAL A 153 -6.66 -7.70 2.25
CA VAL A 153 -5.32 -7.10 2.27
C VAL A 153 -5.09 -6.49 3.65
N GLU A 154 -3.93 -6.74 4.27
CA GLU A 154 -3.57 -6.11 5.54
C GLU A 154 -3.26 -4.62 5.31
N MET A 155 -3.91 -3.76 6.09
CA MET A 155 -3.80 -2.31 6.04
C MET A 155 -3.45 -1.77 7.43
N VAL A 156 -2.88 -0.58 7.46
CA VAL A 156 -2.67 0.22 8.67
C VAL A 156 -3.51 1.49 8.57
N PHE A 157 -4.26 1.79 9.62
CA PHE A 157 -4.96 3.07 9.75
C PHE A 157 -3.97 4.17 10.16
N ILE A 158 -3.84 5.18 9.31
CA ILE A 158 -3.08 6.40 9.55
C ILE A 158 -4.06 7.49 10.01
N PRO A 159 -4.00 7.94 11.27
CA PRO A 159 -4.86 9.00 11.76
C PRO A 159 -4.55 10.31 11.05
N GLY A 160 -5.61 11.10 10.83
CA GLY A 160 -5.47 12.45 10.32
C GLY A 160 -4.79 13.37 11.33
N GLY A 161 -4.11 14.39 10.84
CA GLY A 161 -3.41 15.37 11.65
C GLY A 161 -2.08 15.81 11.03
N SER A 162 -1.54 16.89 11.59
CA SER A 162 -0.33 17.53 11.06
C SER A 162 0.89 16.61 11.03
N PHE A 163 1.80 16.87 10.09
CA PHE A 163 3.09 16.20 9.98
C PHE A 163 4.09 17.12 9.27
N TYR A 164 5.39 16.85 9.47
CA TYR A 164 6.44 17.56 8.75
C TYR A 164 6.79 16.81 7.47
N ALA A 165 6.79 17.54 6.36
CA ALA A 165 7.32 17.12 5.08
C ALA A 165 8.79 17.57 4.97
N GLY A 166 9.67 16.65 4.55
CA GLY A 166 11.11 16.86 4.56
C GLY A 166 11.79 16.69 5.92
N ASP A 167 13.12 16.74 5.94
CA ASP A 167 13.96 16.59 7.15
C ASP A 167 15.09 17.62 7.25
N GLY A 168 15.34 18.40 6.19
CA GLY A 168 16.43 19.36 6.13
C GLY A 168 17.82 18.75 5.98
N GLY A 169 17.92 17.50 5.51
CA GLY A 169 19.17 16.80 5.25
C GLY A 169 19.17 15.95 3.97
N SER A 170 18.08 15.25 3.68
CA SER A 170 17.97 14.33 2.55
C SER A 170 18.02 15.05 1.19
N TYR A 171 18.46 14.34 0.15
CA TYR A 171 18.55 14.93 -1.20
C TYR A 171 17.17 15.24 -1.77
N GLY A 172 17.01 16.44 -2.33
CA GLY A 172 15.73 16.87 -2.91
C GLY A 172 14.59 17.03 -1.90
N SER A 173 14.87 16.93 -0.59
CA SER A 173 13.85 16.94 0.46
C SER A 173 12.94 18.17 0.38
N PHE A 174 11.69 18.00 0.82
CA PHE A 174 10.83 19.15 1.01
C PHE A 174 11.38 20.12 2.07
N PHE A 175 11.08 21.39 1.87
CA PHE A 175 11.38 22.45 2.81
C PHE A 175 10.37 23.59 2.66
N ASN A 176 10.30 24.48 3.66
CA ASN A 176 9.45 25.66 3.63
C ASN A 176 10.13 26.82 2.86
N THR A 177 10.01 28.07 3.31
CA THR A 177 10.61 29.26 2.66
C THR A 177 12.14 29.25 2.66
N ARG A 178 12.78 28.41 3.48
CA ARG A 178 14.23 28.27 3.59
C ARG A 178 14.67 26.82 3.51
N GLN A 179 15.65 26.53 2.65
CA GLN A 179 16.29 25.22 2.58
C GLN A 179 16.79 24.77 3.96
N GLY A 180 16.65 23.47 4.24
CA GLY A 180 17.05 22.88 5.53
C GLY A 180 16.00 22.96 6.63
N VAL A 181 14.84 23.57 6.37
CA VAL A 181 13.71 23.65 7.32
C VAL A 181 12.52 22.83 6.78
N PRO A 182 12.20 21.69 7.39
CA PRO A 182 11.00 20.91 7.06
C PRO A 182 9.71 21.75 7.08
N ALA A 183 8.76 21.41 6.21
CA ALA A 183 7.49 22.12 6.11
C ALA A 183 6.41 21.42 6.93
N LEU A 184 5.74 22.13 7.84
CA LEU A 184 4.62 21.58 8.60
C LEU A 184 3.34 21.60 7.75
N VAL A 185 2.92 20.44 7.26
CA VAL A 185 1.60 20.26 6.63
C VAL A 185 0.56 20.21 7.75
N SER A 186 -0.30 21.21 7.80
CA SER A 186 -1.35 21.38 8.81
C SER A 186 -2.62 21.92 8.15
N GLN A 187 -3.64 22.28 8.93
CA GLN A 187 -4.82 22.95 8.38
C GLN A 187 -4.47 24.28 7.70
N GLU A 188 -3.52 25.01 8.28
CA GLU A 188 -3.03 26.28 7.73
C GLU A 188 -2.16 26.03 6.48
N PRO A 189 -2.36 26.81 5.40
CA PRO A 189 -1.53 26.70 4.21
C PRO A 189 -0.04 26.94 4.49
N VAL A 190 0.82 26.03 4.04
CA VAL A 190 2.27 26.17 4.05
C VAL A 190 2.79 26.20 2.62
N LEU A 191 3.80 27.04 2.35
CA LEU A 191 4.49 27.01 1.07
C LEU A 191 5.52 25.89 1.11
N LEU A 192 5.37 24.91 0.23
CA LEU A 192 6.20 23.72 0.18
C LEU A 192 7.04 23.76 -1.10
N LYS A 193 8.35 23.64 -0.91
CA LYS A 193 9.36 23.65 -1.98
C LYS A 193 10.22 22.41 -1.88
N ALA A 194 10.89 22.06 -2.97
CA ALA A 194 11.95 21.07 -2.99
C ALA A 194 13.18 21.60 -3.70
N SER A 195 14.35 21.04 -3.40
CA SER A 195 15.54 21.39 -4.18
C SER A 195 15.40 20.73 -5.54
N SER A 196 15.69 21.47 -6.61
CA SER A 196 15.54 20.95 -7.97
C SER A 196 16.27 19.62 -8.11
N ASN A 197 15.53 18.54 -8.38
CA ASN A 197 16.07 17.35 -9.01
C ASN A 197 15.91 17.51 -10.55
N SER A 198 16.32 16.53 -11.34
CA SER A 198 16.23 16.62 -12.80
C SER A 198 14.81 16.36 -13.37
N PHE A 199 13.81 16.18 -12.50
CA PHE A 199 12.45 15.75 -12.85
C PHE A 199 11.35 16.68 -12.27
N ASP A 200 11.69 17.54 -11.32
CA ASP A 200 10.78 18.53 -10.75
C ASP A 200 10.66 19.74 -11.70
N ASP A 201 9.44 20.26 -11.84
CA ASP A 201 9.20 21.50 -12.54
C ASP A 201 9.55 22.74 -11.71
N GLY A 202 9.61 23.89 -12.39
CA GLY A 202 9.91 25.17 -11.76
C GLY A 202 8.87 25.60 -10.72
N ALA A 203 7.63 25.10 -10.81
CA ALA A 203 6.59 25.43 -9.85
C ALA A 203 6.92 24.86 -8.46
N LEU A 204 7.44 23.63 -8.37
CA LEU A 204 7.89 23.10 -7.06
C LEU A 204 9.26 23.65 -6.64
N SER A 205 10.23 23.73 -7.55
CA SER A 205 11.62 24.05 -7.18
C SER A 205 11.86 25.56 -6.95
N ASN A 206 11.23 26.41 -7.75
CA ASN A 206 11.51 27.85 -7.78
C ASN A 206 10.42 28.66 -7.05
N GLU A 207 9.15 28.42 -7.39
CA GLU A 207 8.01 29.20 -6.88
C GLU A 207 7.52 28.67 -5.53
N GLY A 208 7.31 27.35 -5.46
CA GLY A 208 6.66 26.61 -4.37
C GLY A 208 5.19 26.35 -4.63
N VAL A 209 4.67 25.30 -4.00
CA VAL A 209 3.25 24.92 -4.01
C VAL A 209 2.67 25.17 -2.62
N TRP A 210 1.55 25.88 -2.54
CA TRP A 210 0.82 25.98 -1.28
C TRP A 210 0.10 24.67 -1.01
N VAL A 211 0.29 24.14 0.20
CA VAL A 211 -0.34 22.91 0.66
C VAL A 211 -1.12 23.22 1.93
N SER A 212 -2.41 22.91 1.95
CA SER A 212 -3.25 22.91 3.14
C SER A 212 -3.80 21.51 3.37
N GLY A 213 -3.73 21.06 4.61
CA GLY A 213 -4.24 19.76 5.01
C GLY A 213 -5.73 19.56 4.73
N THR A 214 -6.51 20.65 4.68
CA THR A 214 -7.97 20.62 4.51
C THR A 214 -8.46 21.26 3.22
N SER A 215 -7.60 21.99 2.50
CA SER A 215 -7.96 22.72 1.26
C SER A 215 -7.13 22.28 0.05
N GLY A 216 -6.44 21.14 0.13
CA GLY A 216 -5.65 20.60 -0.97
C GLY A 216 -4.42 21.43 -1.31
N ILE A 217 -4.16 21.60 -2.61
CA ILE A 217 -2.97 22.28 -3.12
C ILE A 217 -3.33 23.41 -4.08
N ARG A 218 -2.48 24.44 -4.14
CA ARG A 218 -2.57 25.49 -5.15
C ARG A 218 -1.19 26.03 -5.52
N SER A 219 -1.04 26.51 -6.75
CA SER A 219 0.15 27.27 -7.13
C SER A 219 0.34 28.50 -6.25
N LYS A 220 1.58 28.98 -6.15
CA LYS A 220 1.90 30.23 -5.47
C LYS A 220 1.14 31.43 -6.05
N ASP A 221 1.03 31.49 -7.37
CA ASP A 221 0.47 32.64 -8.08
C ASP A 221 -1.05 32.52 -8.35
N GLY A 222 -1.65 31.37 -8.01
CA GLY A 222 -3.10 31.12 -8.11
C GLY A 222 -3.58 30.54 -9.45
N ASP A 223 -2.67 30.23 -10.37
CA ASP A 223 -2.93 29.69 -11.71
C ASP A 223 -3.48 28.25 -11.72
N PHE A 224 -3.24 27.47 -10.66
CA PHE A 224 -3.93 26.20 -10.42
C PHE A 224 -4.35 26.05 -8.95
N GLU A 225 -5.47 25.38 -8.75
CA GLU A 225 -6.00 24.95 -7.45
C GLU A 225 -6.60 23.54 -7.60
N ASN A 226 -6.27 22.64 -6.68
CA ASN A 226 -6.82 21.31 -6.58
C ASN A 226 -7.17 21.03 -5.12
N PRO A 227 -8.43 21.27 -4.71
CA PRO A 227 -8.86 21.07 -3.32
C PRO A 227 -8.96 19.59 -2.93
N GLU A 228 -9.01 18.68 -3.90
CA GLU A 228 -9.19 17.24 -3.69
C GLU A 228 -7.85 16.49 -3.57
N PHE A 229 -6.71 17.14 -3.82
CA PHE A 229 -5.41 16.47 -3.77
C PHE A 229 -5.14 15.88 -2.36
N PRO A 230 -4.82 14.59 -2.22
CA PRO A 230 -4.51 14.00 -0.92
C PRO A 230 -3.18 14.49 -0.35
N THR A 231 -3.26 15.39 0.62
CA THR A 231 -2.09 16.04 1.25
C THR A 231 -1.46 15.23 2.38
N GLY A 232 -1.99 14.04 2.70
CA GLY A 232 -1.57 13.23 3.84
C GLY A 232 -2.07 13.73 5.22
N TYR A 233 -2.76 14.87 5.28
CA TYR A 233 -3.35 15.37 6.54
C TYR A 233 -4.63 14.63 6.93
N GLY A 234 -5.49 14.29 5.96
CA GLY A 234 -6.69 13.49 6.21
C GLY A 234 -6.33 12.08 6.67
N ALA A 235 -7.24 11.40 7.38
CA ALA A 235 -7.04 10.01 7.75
C ALA A 235 -7.15 9.10 6.52
N PHE A 236 -6.31 8.06 6.46
CA PHE A 236 -6.34 7.08 5.38
C PHE A 236 -5.86 5.71 5.88
N TYR A 237 -6.14 4.68 5.11
CA TYR A 237 -5.55 3.36 5.27
C TYR A 237 -4.45 3.18 4.22
N VAL A 238 -3.35 2.55 4.60
CA VAL A 238 -2.25 2.18 3.69
C VAL A 238 -1.99 0.69 3.82
N MET A 239 -1.69 -0.01 2.73
CA MET A 239 -1.28 -1.42 2.82
C MET A 239 -0.11 -1.56 3.80
N LYS A 240 -0.18 -2.54 4.70
CA LYS A 240 0.85 -2.79 5.72
C LYS A 240 2.17 -3.21 5.08
N TYR A 241 2.10 -3.94 3.97
CA TYR A 241 3.23 -4.40 3.16
C TYR A 241 3.10 -3.95 1.70
N GLU A 242 4.18 -4.09 0.93
CA GLU A 242 4.16 -4.01 -0.54
C GLU A 242 3.23 -5.09 -1.13
N ILE A 243 2.75 -4.88 -2.35
CA ILE A 243 2.09 -5.95 -3.11
C ILE A 243 3.04 -7.15 -3.19
N SER A 244 2.59 -8.31 -2.72
CA SER A 244 3.34 -9.56 -2.80
C SER A 244 3.14 -10.28 -4.13
N GLN A 245 4.09 -11.16 -4.49
CA GLN A 245 3.99 -11.96 -5.72
C GLN A 245 2.77 -12.87 -5.73
N GLY A 246 2.33 -13.36 -4.55
CA GLY A 246 1.12 -14.16 -4.39
C GLY A 246 -0.15 -13.34 -4.62
N GLU A 247 -0.23 -12.13 -4.07
CA GLU A 247 -1.35 -11.22 -4.30
C GLU A 247 -1.46 -10.83 -5.77
N TYR A 248 -0.33 -10.52 -6.43
CA TYR A 248 -0.34 -10.19 -7.85
C TYR A 248 -0.73 -11.38 -8.74
N ALA A 249 -0.23 -12.59 -8.44
CA ALA A 249 -0.67 -13.80 -9.13
C ALA A 249 -2.18 -14.07 -8.92
N GLY A 250 -2.70 -13.81 -7.71
CA GLY A 250 -4.13 -13.86 -7.40
C GLY A 250 -4.95 -12.88 -8.24
N PHE A 251 -4.47 -11.64 -8.39
CA PHE A 251 -5.05 -10.63 -9.28
C PHE A 251 -5.11 -11.12 -10.73
N LEU A 252 -3.99 -11.61 -11.29
CA LEU A 252 -3.93 -12.12 -12.66
C LEU A 252 -4.92 -13.28 -12.92
N ASN A 253 -5.20 -14.10 -11.90
CA ASN A 253 -6.15 -15.20 -11.98
C ASN A 253 -7.63 -14.78 -11.89
N LEU A 254 -7.90 -13.52 -11.54
CA LEU A 254 -9.25 -12.98 -11.33
C LEU A 254 -9.59 -11.83 -12.29
N ILE A 255 -8.80 -11.68 -13.35
CA ILE A 255 -9.09 -10.85 -14.53
C ILE A 255 -9.21 -11.74 -15.78
N SER A 256 -9.72 -11.18 -16.88
CA SER A 256 -9.88 -11.97 -18.12
C SER A 256 -8.53 -12.35 -18.72
N ALA A 257 -8.51 -13.38 -19.58
CA ALA A 257 -7.29 -13.84 -20.24
C ALA A 257 -6.62 -12.75 -21.11
N GLY A 258 -7.41 -11.86 -21.73
CA GLY A 258 -6.87 -10.73 -22.48
C GLY A 258 -6.18 -9.70 -21.58
N GLN A 259 -6.81 -9.38 -20.45
CA GLN A 259 -6.26 -8.46 -19.45
C GLN A 259 -4.99 -9.04 -18.80
N SER A 260 -4.99 -10.32 -18.41
CA SER A 260 -3.81 -10.95 -17.80
C SER A 260 -2.66 -11.13 -18.78
N HIS A 261 -2.91 -11.27 -20.09
CA HIS A 261 -1.84 -11.29 -21.09
C HIS A 261 -1.04 -9.97 -21.11
N GLY A 262 -1.71 -8.81 -21.01
CA GLY A 262 -1.04 -7.51 -20.90
C GLY A 262 -0.33 -7.28 -19.56
N ARG A 263 -0.80 -7.96 -18.51
CA ARG A 263 -0.30 -7.82 -17.13
C ARG A 263 0.69 -8.88 -16.66
N ASP A 264 0.94 -9.91 -17.48
CA ASP A 264 1.94 -10.92 -17.15
C ASP A 264 3.35 -10.31 -17.19
N LEU A 265 4.01 -10.30 -16.03
CA LEU A 265 5.34 -9.72 -15.83
C LEU A 265 6.42 -10.43 -16.67
N ASN A 266 6.25 -11.71 -17.00
CA ASN A 266 7.22 -12.52 -17.75
C ASN A 266 8.65 -12.47 -17.18
N ALA A 267 8.77 -12.47 -15.84
CA ALA A 267 10.03 -12.24 -15.13
C ALA A 267 10.52 -13.45 -14.31
N GLU A 268 9.95 -14.65 -14.47
CA GLU A 268 10.32 -15.83 -13.65
C GLU A 268 11.84 -16.08 -13.65
N GLY A 269 12.42 -16.17 -12.45
CA GLY A 269 13.84 -16.43 -12.24
C GLY A 269 14.74 -15.17 -12.30
N GLN A 270 14.20 -14.02 -12.72
CA GLN A 270 14.94 -12.76 -12.74
C GLN A 270 14.78 -12.01 -11.42
N TYR A 271 15.91 -11.61 -10.81
CA TYR A 271 15.93 -10.83 -9.57
C TYR A 271 14.92 -11.33 -8.52
N ARG A 272 14.91 -12.66 -8.33
CA ARG A 272 14.06 -13.36 -7.35
C ARG A 272 12.54 -13.27 -7.62
N ASN A 273 12.10 -12.87 -8.81
CA ASN A 273 10.71 -13.01 -9.22
C ASN A 273 10.37 -14.48 -9.49
N THR A 274 9.22 -14.95 -9.01
CA THR A 274 8.81 -16.35 -9.10
C THR A 274 7.41 -16.56 -9.66
N ILE A 275 6.79 -15.50 -10.17
CA ILE A 275 5.47 -15.57 -10.78
C ILE A 275 5.61 -16.27 -12.14
N THR A 276 4.80 -17.29 -12.36
CA THR A 276 4.78 -18.06 -13.61
C THR A 276 3.39 -18.61 -13.90
N PHE A 277 3.06 -18.75 -15.18
CA PHE A 277 1.83 -19.42 -15.61
C PHE A 277 2.09 -20.92 -15.80
N ASN A 278 1.45 -21.77 -14.97
CA ASN A 278 1.70 -23.21 -14.98
C ASN A 278 0.88 -24.00 -16.03
N GLY A 279 0.30 -23.31 -17.02
CA GLY A 279 -0.63 -23.88 -18.00
C GLY A 279 -2.11 -23.84 -17.57
N ARG A 280 -2.41 -23.48 -16.31
CA ARG A 280 -3.78 -23.35 -15.79
C ARG A 280 -4.03 -22.03 -15.07
N GLN A 281 -3.08 -21.59 -14.27
CA GLN A 281 -3.19 -20.38 -13.46
C GLN A 281 -1.80 -19.80 -13.20
N PHE A 282 -1.76 -18.52 -12.88
CA PHE A 282 -0.58 -17.88 -12.34
C PHE A 282 -0.32 -18.38 -10.91
N VAL A 283 0.93 -18.70 -10.61
CA VAL A 283 1.39 -19.11 -9.28
C VAL A 283 2.71 -18.42 -8.96
N ALA A 284 3.00 -18.20 -7.68
CA ALA A 284 4.30 -17.76 -7.21
C ALA A 284 4.92 -18.84 -6.32
N LYS A 285 6.18 -19.22 -6.57
CA LYS A 285 6.91 -20.17 -5.69
C LYS A 285 7.24 -19.56 -4.33
N ARG A 286 7.22 -18.22 -4.25
CA ARG A 286 7.50 -17.40 -3.07
C ARG A 286 6.40 -16.36 -2.92
N PRO A 287 5.17 -16.78 -2.54
CA PRO A 287 3.99 -15.91 -2.60
C PRO A 287 4.12 -14.66 -1.72
N LYS A 288 4.82 -14.74 -0.59
CA LYS A 288 5.03 -13.61 0.32
C LYS A 288 6.16 -12.66 -0.08
N ARG A 289 6.92 -12.95 -1.14
CA ARG A 289 7.98 -12.04 -1.60
C ARG A 289 7.36 -10.79 -2.19
N ALA A 290 7.95 -9.63 -1.92
CA ALA A 290 7.51 -8.38 -2.55
C ALA A 290 7.57 -8.51 -4.09
N CYS A 291 6.54 -8.01 -4.76
CA CYS A 291 6.37 -8.13 -6.20
C CYS A 291 7.14 -7.02 -6.91
N ASN A 292 8.32 -7.37 -7.41
CA ASN A 292 9.07 -6.51 -8.32
C ASN A 292 8.55 -6.62 -9.76
N PHE A 293 9.07 -5.76 -10.65
CA PHE A 293 8.63 -5.63 -12.04
C PHE A 293 7.22 -5.06 -12.21
N LEU A 294 6.72 -4.32 -11.22
CA LEU A 294 5.48 -3.57 -11.39
C LEU A 294 5.78 -2.22 -12.07
N SER A 295 5.21 -1.99 -13.25
CA SER A 295 5.14 -0.64 -13.82
C SER A 295 4.05 0.18 -13.12
N TRP A 296 4.00 1.49 -13.38
CA TRP A 296 2.92 2.35 -12.87
C TRP A 296 1.53 1.81 -13.23
N MET A 297 1.36 1.37 -14.48
CA MET A 297 0.09 0.85 -14.99
C MET A 297 -0.30 -0.48 -14.35
N ASP A 298 0.68 -1.35 -14.04
CA ASP A 298 0.41 -2.62 -13.33
C ASP A 298 -0.08 -2.37 -11.90
N GLY A 299 0.55 -1.41 -11.21
CA GLY A 299 0.16 -0.98 -9.87
C GLY A 299 -1.19 -0.26 -9.85
N ALA A 300 -1.43 0.64 -10.82
CA ALA A 300 -2.71 1.32 -10.99
C ALA A 300 -3.84 0.31 -11.25
N ALA A 301 -3.65 -0.66 -12.15
CA ALA A 301 -4.66 -1.70 -12.40
C ALA A 301 -4.94 -2.56 -11.16
N TYR A 302 -3.93 -2.86 -10.34
CA TYR A 302 -4.15 -3.57 -9.07
C TYR A 302 -4.92 -2.68 -8.06
N ALA A 303 -4.55 -1.41 -7.93
CA ALA A 303 -5.22 -0.46 -7.06
C ALA A 303 -6.70 -0.33 -7.44
N ASP A 304 -6.99 -0.16 -8.73
CA ASP A 304 -8.35 -0.07 -9.24
C ASP A 304 -9.14 -1.36 -8.97
N TRP A 305 -8.58 -2.51 -9.36
CA TRP A 305 -9.20 -3.81 -9.15
C TRP A 305 -9.52 -4.08 -7.66
N THR A 306 -8.68 -3.64 -6.73
CA THR A 306 -8.92 -3.78 -5.28
C THR A 306 -9.86 -2.72 -4.70
N GLY A 307 -10.25 -1.70 -5.47
CA GLY A 307 -11.03 -0.55 -5.01
C GLY A 307 -10.24 0.40 -4.11
N MET A 308 -8.93 0.45 -4.30
CA MET A 308 -7.98 1.33 -3.60
C MET A 308 -7.41 2.36 -4.60
N ARG A 309 -6.42 3.15 -4.20
CA ARG A 309 -5.75 4.11 -5.09
C ARG A 309 -4.24 4.16 -4.89
N PRO A 310 -3.50 4.75 -5.85
CA PRO A 310 -2.12 5.16 -5.64
C PRO A 310 -1.97 6.14 -4.47
N MET A 311 -0.86 6.02 -3.76
CA MET A 311 -0.47 6.90 -2.65
C MET A 311 0.21 8.17 -3.17
N THR A 312 -0.01 9.32 -2.55
CA THR A 312 0.78 10.53 -2.85
C THR A 312 2.12 10.52 -2.11
N GLU A 313 3.13 11.25 -2.61
CA GLU A 313 4.41 11.33 -1.89
C GLU A 313 4.29 11.99 -0.49
N LEU A 314 3.25 12.80 -0.28
CA LEU A 314 2.93 13.38 1.04
C LEU A 314 2.32 12.34 1.98
N GLU A 315 1.43 11.48 1.48
CA GLU A 315 0.91 10.34 2.24
C GLU A 315 2.02 9.32 2.58
N PHE A 316 2.98 9.10 1.68
CA PHE A 316 4.16 8.29 1.96
C PHE A 316 4.96 8.84 3.15
N GLU A 317 5.30 10.14 3.13
CA GLU A 317 6.06 10.74 4.24
C GLU A 317 5.25 10.73 5.54
N LYS A 318 3.94 10.98 5.48
CA LYS A 318 3.04 10.86 6.63
C LYS A 318 3.07 9.45 7.21
N ALA A 319 2.94 8.42 6.38
CA ALA A 319 2.95 7.02 6.80
C ALA A 319 4.26 6.63 7.49
N CYS A 320 5.37 7.31 7.20
CA CYS A 320 6.66 7.10 7.87
C CYS A 320 6.76 7.79 9.24
N ARG A 321 6.43 9.10 9.33
CA ARG A 321 6.94 10.01 10.38
C ARG A 321 6.04 10.21 11.60
N GLY A 322 4.82 9.71 11.60
CA GLY A 322 3.94 9.88 12.76
C GLY A 322 3.33 11.27 12.88
N TYR A 323 2.58 11.49 13.96
CA TYR A 323 1.94 12.77 14.25
C TYR A 323 2.89 13.70 15.00
N ASN A 324 2.99 14.94 14.53
CA ASN A 324 3.71 16.00 15.21
C ASN A 324 2.76 17.17 15.49
N SER A 325 2.33 17.32 16.75
CA SER A 325 1.41 18.38 17.20
C SER A 325 2.07 19.75 17.43
N ASN A 326 3.39 19.81 17.59
CA ASN A 326 4.06 21.00 18.09
C ASN A 326 4.88 21.72 17.02
N THR A 327 4.66 23.03 16.94
CA THR A 327 5.34 24.02 16.09
C THR A 327 6.69 24.48 16.66
N ASN A 328 7.13 23.93 17.79
CA ASN A 328 8.41 24.29 18.41
C ASN A 328 9.52 23.37 17.88
N ASP A 329 10.71 23.91 17.62
CA ASP A 329 11.87 23.23 17.03
C ASP A 329 12.30 21.90 17.71
N ALA A 330 11.75 21.59 18.89
CA ALA A 330 12.00 20.37 19.65
C ALA A 330 11.43 19.08 19.01
N ASN A 331 10.52 19.18 18.03
CA ASN A 331 9.91 18.03 17.34
C ASN A 331 10.17 18.03 15.82
N LEU A 332 11.27 18.66 15.38
CA LEU A 332 11.68 18.55 13.98
C LEU A 332 12.04 17.10 13.65
N PRO A 333 11.74 16.63 12.43
CA PRO A 333 12.16 15.30 12.01
C PRO A 333 13.67 15.13 12.09
N VAL A 334 14.11 13.90 12.37
CA VAL A 334 15.54 13.57 12.42
C VAL A 334 16.09 13.63 10.99
N LYS A 335 17.18 14.38 10.83
CA LYS A 335 17.86 14.48 9.53
C LYS A 335 18.33 13.11 9.08
N ASN A 336 18.12 12.81 7.79
CA ASN A 336 18.61 11.59 7.15
C ASN A 336 18.04 10.29 7.74
N GLU A 337 16.86 10.37 8.37
CA GLU A 337 16.26 9.23 9.04
C GLU A 337 15.52 8.29 8.09
N TYR A 338 15.44 7.03 8.52
CA TYR A 338 14.66 5.98 7.88
C TYR A 338 13.31 5.81 8.57
N ALA A 339 12.41 5.02 7.99
CA ALA A 339 11.02 4.86 8.45
C ALA A 339 10.88 4.60 9.97
N TRP A 340 11.83 3.91 10.59
CA TRP A 340 11.81 3.60 12.02
C TRP A 340 12.21 4.74 12.97
N ASN A 341 12.41 5.96 12.44
CA ASN A 341 12.74 7.19 13.17
C ASN A 341 14.15 7.17 13.81
N ASP A 342 15.15 6.76 13.02
CA ASP A 342 16.57 6.65 13.37
C ASP A 342 17.41 6.82 12.07
N ASP A 343 18.67 7.26 12.19
CA ASP A 343 19.60 7.44 11.07
C ASP A 343 20.56 6.23 10.89
N SER A 344 20.41 5.21 11.72
CA SER A 344 21.12 3.94 11.62
C SER A 344 20.33 2.90 10.82
N ILE A 345 21.05 2.19 9.94
CA ILE A 345 20.51 1.16 9.06
C ILE A 345 21.50 0.01 8.92
N ALA A 346 20.97 -1.22 8.86
CA ALA A 346 21.76 -2.43 8.70
C ALA A 346 21.19 -3.29 7.57
N ALA A 347 22.03 -3.59 6.57
CA ALA A 347 21.62 -4.38 5.42
C ALA A 347 21.35 -5.84 5.80
N ALA A 348 20.26 -6.39 5.26
CA ALA A 348 20.05 -7.83 5.19
C ALA A 348 21.10 -8.47 4.28
N GLY A 349 21.67 -9.58 4.73
CA GLY A 349 22.66 -10.36 3.98
C GLY A 349 22.59 -11.87 4.22
N VAL A 350 21.78 -12.31 5.20
CA VAL A 350 21.58 -13.71 5.56
C VAL A 350 20.09 -13.95 5.69
N ILE A 351 19.60 -14.96 4.98
CA ILE A 351 18.24 -15.48 5.09
C ILE A 351 18.33 -16.85 5.78
N ALA A 352 17.67 -16.99 6.92
CA ALA A 352 17.59 -18.23 7.67
C ALA A 352 16.18 -18.82 7.60
N GLY A 353 16.09 -20.10 7.24
CA GLY A 353 14.82 -20.81 7.07
C GLY A 353 14.40 -20.94 5.60
N THR A 354 13.18 -21.45 5.41
CA THR A 354 12.53 -21.53 4.10
C THR A 354 11.84 -20.22 3.81
N GLU A 355 11.94 -19.73 2.57
CA GLU A 355 11.26 -18.50 2.14
C GLU A 355 9.78 -18.73 1.82
N ASP A 356 9.04 -19.22 2.80
CA ASP A 356 7.58 -19.40 2.77
C ASP A 356 6.85 -18.41 3.70
N GLY A 357 7.58 -17.38 4.14
CA GLY A 357 7.21 -16.38 5.14
C GLY A 357 7.49 -16.78 6.57
N SER A 358 8.10 -17.94 6.81
CA SER A 358 8.68 -18.26 8.11
C SER A 358 10.14 -17.86 8.22
N GLU A 359 10.75 -17.38 7.13
CA GLU A 359 12.15 -16.97 7.11
C GLU A 359 12.43 -15.80 8.05
N SER A 360 13.66 -15.73 8.51
CA SER A 360 14.20 -14.62 9.27
C SER A 360 15.42 -14.05 8.56
N VAL A 361 15.62 -12.74 8.69
CA VAL A 361 16.78 -12.05 8.13
C VAL A 361 17.54 -11.27 9.19
N ASN A 362 18.85 -11.13 8.99
CA ASN A 362 19.62 -10.13 9.73
C ASN A 362 19.32 -8.71 9.21
N GLY A 363 19.74 -7.69 9.95
CA GLY A 363 19.48 -6.30 9.57
C GLY A 363 18.02 -5.90 9.71
N ASN A 364 17.70 -4.72 9.17
CA ASN A 364 16.39 -4.07 9.23
C ASN A 364 15.92 -3.48 7.88
N ALA A 365 16.71 -3.62 6.82
CA ALA A 365 16.36 -3.19 5.46
C ALA A 365 17.13 -3.97 4.39
N ALA A 366 16.58 -4.01 3.17
CA ALA A 366 17.26 -4.50 1.96
C ALA A 366 17.70 -3.34 1.07
N PHE A 367 19.01 -3.23 0.82
CA PHE A 367 19.66 -2.18 0.01
C PHE A 367 21.09 -2.60 -0.42
N ASP A 368 21.78 -1.75 -1.17
CA ASP A 368 23.19 -1.91 -1.57
C ASP A 368 23.49 -3.19 -2.40
N ASN A 369 22.49 -3.75 -3.09
CA ASN A 369 22.65 -4.90 -3.98
C ASN A 369 23.31 -6.12 -3.30
N VAL A 370 22.96 -6.37 -2.03
CA VAL A 370 23.55 -7.46 -1.26
C VAL A 370 23.10 -8.81 -1.81
N THR A 371 24.07 -9.69 -2.08
CA THR A 371 23.80 -11.10 -2.38
C THR A 371 23.59 -11.87 -1.08
N TYR A 372 22.42 -12.48 -0.92
CA TYR A 372 22.03 -13.17 0.31
C TYR A 372 22.70 -14.53 0.45
N LYS A 373 23.10 -14.86 1.67
CA LYS A 373 23.48 -16.21 2.09
C LYS A 373 22.24 -16.92 2.64
N GLY A 374 21.90 -18.09 2.08
CA GLY A 374 20.66 -18.82 2.42
C GLY A 374 19.47 -18.44 1.53
N GLY A 375 18.29 -18.99 1.80
CA GLY A 375 17.14 -18.89 0.90
C GLY A 375 17.41 -19.51 -0.48
N ASP A 376 16.83 -18.93 -1.53
CA ASP A 376 17.19 -19.20 -2.93
C ASP A 376 18.47 -18.48 -3.41
N GLY A 377 19.18 -17.79 -2.50
CA GLY A 377 20.37 -17.01 -2.79
C GLY A 377 20.07 -15.74 -3.59
N LEU A 378 21.07 -15.26 -4.35
CA LEU A 378 20.98 -14.08 -5.23
C LEU A 378 20.74 -12.75 -4.47
N TYR A 379 20.51 -11.69 -5.23
CA TYR A 379 20.14 -10.36 -4.76
C TYR A 379 18.77 -9.99 -5.36
N GLY A 380 18.00 -9.16 -4.68
CA GLY A 380 16.62 -8.83 -5.06
C GLY A 380 15.74 -8.53 -3.85
N PRO A 381 14.41 -8.41 -4.04
CA PRO A 381 13.48 -8.19 -2.94
C PRO A 381 13.42 -9.38 -1.99
N LEU A 382 13.08 -9.09 -0.73
CA LEU A 382 12.79 -10.06 0.32
C LEU A 382 11.27 -10.20 0.55
N GLY A 383 10.90 -11.09 1.48
CA GLY A 383 9.53 -11.26 1.96
C GLY A 383 8.93 -9.96 2.51
N CYS A 384 7.67 -9.70 2.17
CA CYS A 384 6.85 -8.69 2.82
C CYS A 384 6.80 -8.96 4.34
N GLY A 385 7.11 -7.96 5.17
CA GLY A 385 7.12 -8.09 6.62
C GLY A 385 8.27 -8.90 7.21
N VAL A 386 9.28 -9.31 6.42
CA VAL A 386 10.39 -10.15 6.90
C VAL A 386 11.22 -9.48 8.01
N PHE A 387 11.19 -8.14 8.08
CA PHE A 387 11.89 -7.38 9.11
C PHE A 387 11.08 -7.25 10.41
N GLU A 388 9.78 -7.58 10.41
CA GLU A 388 8.88 -7.45 11.56
C GLU A 388 9.35 -8.31 12.75
N LYS A 389 10.14 -7.73 13.64
CA LYS A 389 10.65 -8.37 14.85
C LYS A 389 9.98 -7.80 16.11
N PRO A 390 9.79 -8.61 17.17
CA PRO A 390 9.51 -8.08 18.50
C PRO A 390 10.64 -7.13 18.95
N GLY A 391 10.27 -6.00 19.55
CA GLY A 391 11.23 -5.02 20.06
C GLY A 391 11.05 -3.62 19.47
N PRO A 392 12.04 -2.72 19.66
CA PRO A 392 11.98 -1.35 19.16
C PRO A 392 11.98 -1.28 17.63
N ARG A 393 11.39 -0.21 17.08
CA ARG A 393 11.21 -0.02 15.63
C ARG A 393 12.50 -0.10 14.83
N ASN A 394 13.61 0.39 15.37
CA ASN A 394 14.90 0.36 14.68
C ASN A 394 15.45 -1.05 14.45
N LEU A 395 14.96 -2.07 15.17
CA LEU A 395 15.25 -3.48 14.87
C LEU A 395 14.27 -4.09 13.87
N SER A 396 13.03 -3.60 13.82
CA SER A 396 11.95 -4.19 13.03
C SER A 396 11.74 -3.56 11.65
N GLY A 397 12.40 -2.43 11.35
CA GLY A 397 12.26 -1.73 10.07
C GLY A 397 10.92 -1.02 9.88
N LYS A 398 10.04 -1.04 10.89
CA LYS A 398 8.69 -0.48 10.81
C LYS A 398 8.66 1.03 10.97
N SER A 399 7.75 1.66 10.23
CA SER A 399 7.39 3.06 10.40
C SER A 399 6.80 3.37 11.77
N TYR A 400 6.61 4.66 12.05
CA TYR A 400 5.94 5.11 13.26
C TYR A 400 4.56 4.45 13.47
N TYR A 401 3.79 4.30 12.39
CA TYR A 401 2.44 3.74 12.43
C TYR A 401 2.40 2.22 12.29
N GLY A 402 3.53 1.53 12.09
CA GLY A 402 3.58 0.07 11.94
C GLY A 402 3.50 -0.42 10.49
N VAL A 403 3.54 0.48 9.50
CA VAL A 403 3.73 0.14 8.08
C VAL A 403 5.16 -0.36 7.89
N CYS A 404 5.33 -1.48 7.20
CA CYS A 404 6.62 -2.15 7.05
C CYS A 404 7.27 -1.82 5.70
N GLU A 405 8.60 -1.90 5.64
CA GLU A 405 9.41 -1.76 4.42
C GLU A 405 9.25 -0.43 3.65
N LEU A 406 9.02 0.70 4.34
CA LEU A 406 9.02 2.03 3.68
C LEU A 406 10.44 2.59 3.41
N SER A 407 11.49 1.92 3.86
CA SER A 407 12.90 2.26 3.59
C SER A 407 13.64 1.03 3.06
N GLY A 408 13.73 0.88 1.75
CA GLY A 408 14.37 -0.23 1.05
C GLY A 408 13.40 -1.26 0.50
N ASN A 409 13.90 -2.47 0.25
CA ASN A 409 13.16 -3.55 -0.44
C ASN A 409 12.78 -3.18 -1.89
N LEU A 410 11.60 -2.65 -2.19
CA LEU A 410 11.29 -2.07 -3.50
C LEU A 410 10.92 -0.59 -3.38
N SER A 411 11.18 0.14 -4.46
CA SER A 411 10.76 1.53 -4.52
C SER A 411 9.26 1.60 -4.70
N GLU A 412 8.61 2.42 -3.88
CA GLU A 412 7.17 2.61 -3.90
C GLU A 412 6.81 3.68 -4.92
N GLN A 413 5.98 3.30 -5.89
CA GLN A 413 5.49 4.25 -6.87
C GLN A 413 4.38 5.11 -6.26
N CYS A 414 4.55 6.43 -6.31
CA CYS A 414 3.64 7.41 -5.71
C CYS A 414 3.23 8.47 -6.75
N VAL A 415 2.12 9.16 -6.48
CA VAL A 415 1.74 10.38 -7.18
C VAL A 415 2.66 11.52 -6.70
N THR A 416 3.30 12.22 -7.63
CA THR A 416 4.24 13.30 -7.32
C THR A 416 3.56 14.66 -7.18
N LEU A 417 4.11 15.52 -6.33
CA LEU A 417 3.81 16.96 -6.30
C LEU A 417 4.68 17.75 -7.30
N GLY A 418 5.73 17.14 -7.82
CA GLY A 418 6.79 17.82 -8.57
C GLY A 418 6.47 18.23 -9.99
N ASN A 419 5.33 17.83 -10.56
CA ASN A 419 4.92 18.26 -11.89
C ASN A 419 3.40 18.46 -12.00
N THR A 420 2.96 19.11 -13.08
CA THR A 420 1.56 19.48 -13.31
C THR A 420 0.65 18.26 -13.44
N ALA A 421 1.11 17.20 -14.08
CA ALA A 421 0.37 15.95 -14.21
C ALA A 421 0.05 15.34 -12.83
N GLY A 422 1.04 15.23 -11.94
CA GLY A 422 0.84 14.70 -10.59
C GLY A 422 -0.08 15.56 -9.74
N ARG A 423 0.07 16.89 -9.79
CA ARG A 423 -0.78 17.86 -9.06
C ARG A 423 -2.24 17.86 -9.49
N SER A 424 -2.59 17.27 -10.63
CA SER A 424 -3.98 17.13 -11.08
C SER A 424 -4.74 15.92 -10.49
N PHE A 425 -4.07 15.08 -9.71
CA PHE A 425 -4.67 13.91 -9.06
C PHE A 425 -5.73 14.32 -8.03
N MET A 426 -6.92 13.73 -8.11
CA MET A 426 -8.05 14.05 -7.23
C MET A 426 -8.22 13.08 -6.06
N GLY A 427 -7.40 12.03 -5.96
CA GLY A 427 -7.49 11.10 -4.83
C GLY A 427 -8.75 10.23 -4.79
N ASN A 428 -9.49 10.11 -5.90
CA ASN A 428 -10.57 9.13 -6.02
C ASN A 428 -10.03 7.70 -5.90
N ASP A 429 -10.73 6.88 -5.12
CA ASP A 429 -10.47 5.44 -5.02
C ASP A 429 -10.95 4.74 -6.30
N GLY A 430 -10.32 3.61 -6.63
CA GLY A 430 -10.73 2.76 -7.74
C GLY A 430 -12.13 2.18 -7.57
N ASP A 431 -12.78 1.88 -8.68
CA ASP A 431 -14.14 1.36 -8.69
C ASP A 431 -14.20 -0.18 -8.82
N GLY A 432 -13.06 -0.84 -9.05
CA GLY A 432 -12.98 -2.29 -9.16
C GLY A 432 -13.20 -2.83 -10.57
N VAL A 433 -13.33 -1.96 -11.57
CA VAL A 433 -13.44 -2.25 -12.99
C VAL A 433 -12.09 -2.02 -13.65
N LEU A 434 -11.85 -2.70 -14.77
CA LEU A 434 -10.70 -2.44 -15.62
C LEU A 434 -11.21 -2.37 -17.05
N THR A 435 -10.48 -1.65 -17.90
CA THR A 435 -10.74 -1.63 -19.34
C THR A 435 -10.62 -3.04 -19.95
N GLU A 436 -11.07 -3.22 -21.19
CA GLU A 436 -10.94 -4.51 -21.90
C GLU A 436 -9.48 -4.98 -22.01
N THR A 437 -8.52 -4.04 -22.03
CA THR A 437 -7.08 -4.32 -22.07
C THR A 437 -6.44 -4.47 -20.69
N GLY A 438 -7.19 -4.24 -19.60
CA GLY A 438 -6.71 -4.45 -18.23
C GLY A 438 -6.03 -3.23 -17.62
N GLU A 439 -6.34 -2.05 -18.14
CA GLU A 439 -5.91 -0.76 -17.59
C GLU A 439 -6.91 -0.28 -16.53
N ALA A 440 -6.41 0.42 -15.52
CA ALA A 440 -7.29 1.21 -14.65
C ALA A 440 -7.98 2.30 -15.46
N ASP A 441 -9.21 2.68 -15.13
CA ASP A 441 -9.99 3.66 -15.90
C ASP A 441 -10.30 4.97 -15.13
N GLU A 442 -9.68 5.13 -13.96
CA GLU A 442 -9.88 6.28 -13.08
C GLU A 442 -9.36 7.60 -13.68
N SER A 443 -10.30 8.51 -13.97
CA SER A 443 -10.11 9.69 -14.83
C SER A 443 -9.09 10.75 -14.38
N SER A 444 -8.68 10.77 -13.10
CA SER A 444 -7.71 11.75 -12.57
C SER A 444 -6.32 11.15 -12.32
N TRP A 445 -6.17 9.83 -12.47
CA TRP A 445 -4.94 9.16 -12.09
C TRP A 445 -3.81 9.47 -13.09
N PRO A 446 -2.56 9.59 -12.62
CA PRO A 446 -1.40 9.76 -13.49
C PRO A 446 -1.37 8.80 -14.66
N GLY A 447 -1.21 9.33 -15.88
CA GLY A 447 -1.07 8.51 -17.08
C GLY A 447 -2.36 8.14 -17.79
N ILE A 448 -3.51 8.64 -17.34
CA ILE A 448 -4.80 8.47 -18.02
C ILE A 448 -4.72 8.89 -19.48
N ASN A 449 -5.37 8.11 -20.35
CA ASN A 449 -5.43 8.35 -21.79
C ASN A 449 -4.06 8.47 -22.47
N GLY A 450 -3.04 7.80 -21.91
CA GLY A 450 -1.69 7.81 -22.45
C GLY A 450 -0.94 9.11 -22.18
N ASN A 451 -1.33 9.88 -21.16
CA ASN A 451 -0.63 11.09 -20.79
C ASN A 451 0.82 10.78 -20.36
N ALA A 452 1.76 11.10 -21.23
CA ALA A 452 3.21 10.99 -21.01
C ALA A 452 3.87 12.37 -20.85
N ASP A 453 3.07 13.44 -20.79
CA ASP A 453 3.54 14.83 -20.68
C ASP A 453 3.32 15.34 -19.26
N GLU A 454 4.43 15.48 -18.51
CA GLU A 454 4.44 15.88 -17.10
C GLU A 454 3.92 17.32 -16.88
N ASP A 455 3.94 18.16 -17.92
CA ASP A 455 3.45 19.54 -17.88
C ASP A 455 1.93 19.64 -18.10
N LYS A 456 1.25 18.51 -18.36
CA LYS A 456 -0.18 18.46 -18.64
C LYS A 456 -0.95 17.71 -17.57
N ALA A 457 -1.96 18.38 -17.03
CA ALA A 457 -2.91 17.79 -16.10
C ALA A 457 -3.62 16.57 -16.71
N ASN A 458 -3.73 15.49 -15.95
CA ASN A 458 -4.38 14.24 -16.35
C ASN A 458 -5.88 14.43 -16.63
N LEU A 459 -6.54 15.34 -15.89
CA LEU A 459 -7.95 15.73 -16.12
C LEU A 459 -8.22 16.41 -17.47
N LYS A 460 -7.18 16.95 -18.14
CA LYS A 460 -7.31 17.81 -19.33
C LYS A 460 -7.20 17.05 -20.65
N TYR A 461 -6.81 15.78 -20.63
CA TYR A 461 -6.67 14.94 -21.83
C TYR A 461 -7.96 14.16 -22.15
N ILE A 462 -9.02 14.89 -22.49
CA ILE A 462 -10.17 14.33 -23.20
C ILE A 462 -10.31 15.10 -24.51
N GLY A 463 -9.38 14.87 -25.43
CA GLY A 463 -9.52 15.32 -26.81
C GLY A 463 -10.37 14.31 -27.57
N ASN A 464 -11.69 14.51 -27.68
CA ASN A 464 -12.59 13.71 -28.53
C ASN A 464 -12.40 12.17 -28.46
N ILE A 465 -11.95 11.63 -27.32
CA ILE A 465 -11.81 10.18 -27.13
C ILE A 465 -13.20 9.64 -26.85
N VAL A 466 -13.69 8.76 -27.72
CA VAL A 466 -15.03 8.14 -27.61
C VAL A 466 -15.05 7.11 -26.47
N GLU A 467 -13.91 6.46 -26.19
CA GLU A 467 -13.72 5.50 -25.10
C GLU A 467 -12.29 5.62 -24.51
N SER A 468 -12.18 5.84 -23.20
CA SER A 468 -10.90 5.95 -22.49
C SER A 468 -10.09 4.65 -22.60
N PRO A 469 -8.84 4.66 -23.13
CA PRO A 469 -7.97 3.49 -23.06
C PRO A 469 -7.45 3.22 -21.63
N GLY A 470 -7.78 4.06 -20.66
CA GLY A 470 -7.33 3.93 -19.27
C GLY A 470 -5.92 4.47 -19.03
N ILE A 471 -5.33 4.07 -17.90
CA ILE A 471 -3.99 4.48 -17.44
C ILE A 471 -2.91 3.73 -18.23
N THR A 472 -2.45 4.30 -19.35
CA THR A 472 -1.49 3.66 -20.27
C THR A 472 -0.11 4.33 -20.30
N ALA A 473 0.07 5.37 -19.49
CA ALA A 473 1.34 6.08 -19.32
C ALA A 473 1.57 6.39 -17.82
N ALA A 474 2.54 7.24 -17.51
CA ALA A 474 2.98 7.47 -16.12
C ALA A 474 3.19 8.95 -15.76
N ALA A 475 2.77 9.92 -16.59
CA ALA A 475 2.97 11.34 -16.26
C ALA A 475 2.22 11.71 -14.98
N GLY A 476 2.98 12.16 -13.97
CA GLY A 476 2.48 12.46 -12.63
C GLY A 476 2.77 11.40 -11.57
N SER A 477 3.51 10.35 -11.92
CA SER A 477 4.06 9.41 -10.95
C SER A 477 5.55 9.64 -10.67
N GLY A 478 6.04 8.98 -9.62
CA GLY A 478 7.45 8.87 -9.30
C GLY A 478 7.67 7.84 -8.20
N GLN A 479 8.85 7.83 -7.59
CA GLN A 479 9.30 6.77 -6.69
C GLN A 479 9.79 7.31 -5.34
N ARG A 480 9.42 6.62 -4.26
CA ARG A 480 9.81 6.92 -2.87
C ARG A 480 10.43 5.68 -2.19
N GLY A 481 11.14 5.88 -1.08
CA GLY A 481 11.58 4.80 -0.17
C GLY A 481 12.85 4.05 -0.55
N GLY A 482 13.39 4.25 -1.75
CA GLY A 482 14.55 3.52 -2.25
C GLY A 482 14.24 2.03 -2.48
N ASN A 483 15.25 1.22 -2.78
CA ASN A 483 15.06 -0.20 -3.08
C ASN A 483 16.32 -1.03 -2.75
N TRP A 484 16.21 -2.35 -2.93
CA TRP A 484 17.26 -3.33 -2.67
C TRP A 484 18.57 -3.08 -3.45
N TYR A 485 18.52 -2.36 -4.57
CA TYR A 485 19.68 -2.04 -5.40
C TYR A 485 20.37 -0.73 -5.00
N THR A 486 19.59 0.26 -4.56
CA THR A 486 20.08 1.62 -4.26
C THR A 486 20.91 1.69 -2.98
N ARG A 487 21.74 2.73 -2.89
CA ARG A 487 22.49 3.06 -1.67
C ARG A 487 21.58 3.57 -0.57
N LYS A 488 22.00 3.41 0.69
CA LYS A 488 21.27 3.86 1.88
C LYS A 488 20.76 5.32 1.82
N THR A 489 21.44 6.21 1.11
CA THR A 489 21.01 7.61 0.96
C THR A 489 19.66 7.77 0.27
N PHE A 490 19.29 6.83 -0.62
CA PHE A 490 18.01 6.85 -1.32
C PHE A 490 16.85 6.26 -0.50
N LEU A 491 17.15 5.65 0.66
CA LEU A 491 16.16 5.01 1.54
C LEU A 491 15.65 5.96 2.63
N MET A 492 16.30 7.11 2.80
CA MET A 492 15.89 8.13 3.76
C MET A 492 14.49 8.61 3.41
N ILE A 493 13.62 8.79 4.39
CA ILE A 493 12.18 9.07 4.16
C ILE A 493 11.99 10.25 3.21
N SER A 494 12.85 11.27 3.35
CA SER A 494 12.73 12.52 2.60
C SER A 494 13.67 12.64 1.40
N ASP A 495 14.39 11.58 1.00
CA ASP A 495 15.11 11.59 -0.27
C ASP A 495 14.10 11.63 -1.42
N ARG A 496 14.14 12.67 -2.26
CA ARG A 496 13.26 12.87 -3.43
C ARG A 496 13.99 12.75 -4.76
N ALA A 497 15.05 11.94 -4.85
CA ALA A 497 15.84 11.83 -6.08
C ALA A 497 15.00 11.38 -7.29
N PHE A 498 14.05 10.48 -7.06
CA PHE A 498 13.17 9.91 -8.09
C PHE A 498 11.69 10.23 -7.84
N ALA A 499 11.38 11.15 -6.93
CA ALA A 499 10.01 11.44 -6.51
C ALA A 499 9.10 11.91 -7.65
N SER A 500 9.68 12.48 -8.71
CA SER A 500 8.98 12.94 -9.91
C SER A 500 9.45 12.24 -11.17
N HIS A 501 10.16 11.12 -11.07
CA HIS A 501 10.64 10.37 -12.23
C HIS A 501 9.58 9.37 -12.71
N PRO A 502 8.80 9.65 -13.77
CA PRO A 502 7.80 8.71 -14.23
C PRO A 502 8.48 7.50 -14.89
N SER A 503 8.21 6.31 -14.36
CA SER A 503 8.64 5.06 -14.99
C SER A 503 7.44 4.27 -15.52
N GLY A 504 7.25 4.33 -16.83
CA GLY A 504 6.30 3.45 -17.54
C GLY A 504 6.86 2.04 -17.80
N ARG A 505 8.00 1.65 -17.21
CA ARG A 505 8.65 0.36 -17.46
C ARG A 505 8.55 -0.53 -16.24
N ARG A 506 8.47 -1.84 -16.49
CA ARG A 506 8.63 -2.88 -15.46
C ARG A 506 10.10 -2.97 -15.08
N SER A 507 10.45 -2.49 -13.90
CA SER A 507 11.81 -2.53 -13.38
C SER A 507 11.94 -3.51 -12.22
N GLU A 508 13.08 -4.19 -12.13
CA GLU A 508 13.39 -5.23 -11.15
C GLU A 508 13.40 -4.76 -9.69
N TYR A 509 13.37 -3.45 -9.49
CA TYR A 509 13.42 -2.76 -8.20
C TYR A 509 12.14 -1.97 -7.89
N ALA A 510 11.17 -1.92 -8.82
CA ALA A 510 9.93 -1.19 -8.64
C ALA A 510 8.83 -2.10 -8.11
N GLY A 511 8.24 -1.68 -6.99
CA GLY A 511 7.06 -2.26 -6.37
C GLY A 511 5.87 -1.30 -6.44
N PHE A 512 4.88 -1.56 -5.61
CA PHE A 512 3.72 -0.68 -5.48
C PHE A 512 3.03 -0.91 -4.14
N ARG A 513 2.42 0.15 -3.61
CA ARG A 513 1.62 0.12 -2.40
C ARG A 513 0.39 1.00 -2.56
N CYS A 514 -0.76 0.44 -2.22
CA CYS A 514 -2.03 1.14 -2.33
C CYS A 514 -2.43 1.79 -1.00
N VAL A 515 -3.26 2.82 -1.11
CA VAL A 515 -3.96 3.45 0.02
C VAL A 515 -5.45 3.52 -0.27
N LYS A 516 -6.24 3.76 0.76
CA LYS A 516 -7.67 3.99 0.64
C LYS A 516 -8.14 5.04 1.65
N TYR A 517 -9.09 5.88 1.25
CA TYR A 517 -9.64 6.92 2.12
C TYR A 517 -10.28 6.32 3.40
N ALA A 518 -10.08 6.96 4.55
CA ALA A 518 -10.73 6.57 5.80
C ALA A 518 -11.94 7.48 6.09
N GLN A 519 -13.08 6.86 6.41
CA GLN A 519 -14.36 7.55 6.60
C GLN A 519 -14.45 8.47 7.79
#